data_AF-A0A9W7L5C5-F1
#
_entry.id   AF-A0A9W7L5C5-F1
#
_cell.length_a   1.000
_cell.length_b   1.000
_cell.length_c   1.000
_cell.angle_alpha   90.00
_cell.angle_beta   90.00
_cell.angle_gamma   90.00
#
_symmetry.space_group_name_H-M   'P 1'
#
loop_
_entity.id
_entity.type
_entity.pdbx_description
1 polymer ?
#
loop_
_entity_poly.entity_id
_entity_poly.type
_entity_poly.pdbx_seq_one_letter_code
_entity_poly.pdbx_strand_id
1 'polypeptide(L)'
;MFLKRHTSHDHVMGEVYSSLQKNLRRGDIEASLYWASQIGKTQQGTKGFPNALRKRLCQNALEDASSLAFASKLLSSTPKSAHLTFDDLVPYVIALCRLPKTHSSAWLNRVAAQRVYEGQVGAPAGAKPDLKAMDEITFSAVALRHIQARQNASSNSSSLGICGSDDANVSLIFKYCNDDPLAVHCWQMEKRRPELRDRQIVLDKSDTEKKYAEVFEKRLEVPDFALDKHTAPGKKLNRGYQHFFDNMILFPRVYEPDDDPYEAEAQNLYLNFRLNGKEARVRHLLKVAPAEDVSLVPMPRLVRLRSREISVEHDLESPDLSSSPMNGAGAVASPTIIRDKDVFTIPPSTAGLGFKCATLIGRLISDNSSVFVKLGESYQDCNFASACSALRRDLGMTHTTFTIQWLLPTYDYAEVAARGNPGVWGDGVEKRLGRAKRDYADNNGRLPVQLVGVFEGKRVSDATTENVNGWELLQVLIFRKFVGSADTNAFNMMVDSEGRVLSVDETRASAQQLVKYANKGLITSQNIRQDLLAKAAEVMWKNPRKVGEFLERLRNLTMPETISDGGRLSNVHARAPFDDKTLNLLRGENQDALSMSALMRALRLPVPVAKSRKRGRED
;
A
#
# COMPACT_ATOMS: atom_id res chain seq x y z
N MET A 1 -4.55 6.70 10.04
CA MET A 1 -5.02 7.78 10.93
C MET A 1 -5.64 7.24 12.22
N PHE A 2 -6.49 6.20 12.17
CA PHE A 2 -7.16 5.64 13.36
C PHE A 2 -6.25 5.27 14.54
N LEU A 3 -5.17 4.49 14.33
CA LEU A 3 -4.26 4.06 15.40
C LEU A 3 -3.44 5.19 16.05
N LYS A 4 -3.49 6.42 15.48
CA LYS A 4 -2.84 7.60 16.05
C LYS A 4 -3.81 8.49 16.84
N ARG A 5 -5.08 8.10 16.95
CA ARG A 5 -6.08 8.83 17.74
C ARG A 5 -5.82 8.64 19.22
N HIS A 6 -6.27 9.60 20.01
CA HIS A 6 -6.26 9.52 21.46
C HIS A 6 -7.63 9.06 21.97
N THR A 7 -7.65 8.33 23.09
CA THR A 7 -8.87 7.90 23.78
C THR A 7 -9.30 8.92 24.83
N SER A 8 -10.41 8.67 25.52
CA SER A 8 -10.90 9.52 26.62
C SER A 8 -9.88 9.69 27.75
N HIS A 9 -9.07 8.66 28.03
CA HIS A 9 -7.97 8.74 28.99
C HIS A 9 -6.62 9.13 28.36
N ASP A 10 -6.67 9.75 27.18
CA ASP A 10 -5.52 10.27 26.43
C ASP A 10 -4.47 9.22 26.03
N HIS A 11 -4.88 7.96 25.86
CA HIS A 11 -4.00 6.91 25.36
C HIS A 11 -3.95 6.91 23.84
N VAL A 12 -2.79 6.62 23.25
CA VAL A 12 -2.69 6.42 21.81
C VAL A 12 -3.38 5.10 21.44
N MET A 13 -4.31 5.13 20.49
CA MET A 13 -5.14 3.99 20.11
C MET A 13 -4.32 2.74 19.72
N GLY A 14 -3.12 2.92 19.15
CA GLY A 14 -2.20 1.81 18.86
C GLY A 14 -1.71 1.06 20.12
N GLU A 15 -1.47 1.78 21.21
CA GLU A 15 -1.08 1.21 22.50
C GLU A 15 -2.28 0.53 23.16
N VAL A 16 -3.45 1.16 23.12
CA VAL A 16 -4.72 0.56 23.61
C VAL A 16 -5.01 -0.78 22.94
N TYR A 17 -4.85 -0.86 21.60
CA TYR A 17 -5.02 -2.12 20.86
C TYR A 17 -4.02 -3.20 21.25
N SER A 18 -2.79 -2.80 21.57
CA SER A 18 -1.72 -3.69 22.01
C SER A 18 -2.00 -4.21 23.43
N SER A 19 -2.37 -3.31 24.34
CA SER A 19 -2.72 -3.61 25.72
C SER A 19 -3.94 -4.52 25.80
N LEU A 20 -5.02 -4.23 25.05
CA LEU A 20 -6.20 -5.09 25.02
C LEU A 20 -5.84 -6.52 24.58
N GLN A 21 -5.14 -6.67 23.45
CA GLN A 21 -4.76 -8.01 22.96
C GLN A 21 -3.96 -8.80 23.99
N LYS A 22 -2.98 -8.15 24.62
CA LYS A 22 -2.07 -8.82 25.55
C LYS A 22 -2.74 -9.18 26.87
N ASN A 23 -3.68 -8.36 27.36
CA ASN A 23 -4.46 -8.67 28.56
C ASN A 23 -5.51 -9.76 28.28
N LEU A 24 -6.17 -9.74 27.11
CA LEU A 24 -7.06 -10.83 26.68
C LEU A 24 -6.31 -12.16 26.69
N ARG A 25 -5.10 -12.19 26.10
CA ARG A 25 -4.22 -13.36 26.05
C ARG A 25 -3.79 -13.86 27.44
N ARG A 26 -3.60 -12.95 28.40
CA ARG A 26 -3.27 -13.25 29.81
C ARG A 26 -4.48 -13.67 30.66
N GLY A 27 -5.70 -13.56 30.12
CA GLY A 27 -6.92 -13.78 30.90
C GLY A 27 -7.18 -12.71 31.97
N ASP A 28 -6.54 -11.55 31.88
CA ASP A 28 -6.78 -10.43 32.81
C ASP A 28 -8.09 -9.73 32.43
N ILE A 29 -9.15 -10.03 33.17
CA ILE A 29 -10.51 -9.53 32.89
C ILE A 29 -10.59 -8.02 33.10
N GLU A 30 -10.13 -7.50 34.24
CA GLU A 30 -10.28 -6.09 34.58
C GLU A 30 -9.48 -5.19 33.65
N ALA A 31 -8.20 -5.52 33.40
CA ALA A 31 -7.40 -4.75 32.45
C ALA A 31 -7.99 -4.84 31.04
N SER A 32 -8.49 -6.01 30.62
CA SER A 32 -9.13 -6.14 29.29
C SER A 32 -10.39 -5.31 29.17
N LEU A 33 -11.23 -5.26 30.21
CA LEU A 33 -12.42 -4.42 30.24
C LEU A 33 -12.06 -2.93 30.18
N TYR A 34 -11.05 -2.50 30.93
CA TYR A 34 -10.52 -1.14 30.83
C TYR A 34 -10.09 -0.82 29.39
N TRP A 35 -9.17 -1.59 28.81
CA TRP A 35 -8.66 -1.30 27.46
C TRP A 35 -9.73 -1.43 26.37
N ALA A 36 -10.71 -2.33 26.55
CA ALA A 36 -11.86 -2.42 25.67
C ALA A 36 -12.74 -1.16 25.73
N SER A 37 -12.96 -0.60 26.92
CA SER A 37 -13.73 0.64 27.09
C SER A 37 -13.09 1.81 26.34
N GLN A 38 -11.75 1.89 26.36
CA GLN A 38 -10.99 2.92 25.65
C GLN A 38 -11.13 2.83 24.11
N ILE A 39 -11.55 1.68 23.57
CA ILE A 39 -11.86 1.51 22.15
C ILE A 39 -13.35 1.72 21.88
N GLY A 40 -14.20 1.05 22.64
CA GLY A 40 -15.62 0.85 22.31
C GLY A 40 -16.58 1.82 22.99
N LYS A 41 -16.29 2.25 24.22
CA LYS A 41 -17.19 3.10 25.02
C LYS A 41 -17.07 4.55 24.59
N THR A 42 -18.20 5.24 24.47
CA THR A 42 -18.21 6.70 24.29
C THR A 42 -18.10 7.33 25.67
N GLN A 43 -17.10 8.19 25.87
CA GLN A 43 -16.81 8.84 27.15
C GLN A 43 -16.47 10.31 26.92
N GLN A 44 -17.05 11.21 27.72
CA GLN A 44 -16.70 12.65 27.80
C GLN A 44 -16.25 13.29 26.47
N GLY A 45 -17.17 13.42 25.51
CA GLY A 45 -16.88 14.06 24.21
C GLY A 45 -16.01 13.23 23.25
N THR A 46 -15.47 12.09 23.69
CA THR A 46 -14.72 11.15 22.86
C THR A 46 -15.63 10.03 22.37
N LYS A 47 -15.81 9.96 21.04
CA LYS A 47 -16.63 8.94 20.37
C LYS A 47 -16.01 7.55 20.51
N GLY A 48 -16.81 6.58 20.97
CA GLY A 48 -16.45 5.15 20.98
C GLY A 48 -16.56 4.47 19.61
N PHE A 49 -15.86 3.37 19.44
CA PHE A 49 -15.78 2.58 18.20
C PHE A 49 -16.11 1.09 18.45
N PRO A 50 -17.36 0.74 18.82
CA PRO A 50 -17.73 -0.62 19.17
C PRO A 50 -17.51 -1.61 18.01
N ASN A 51 -17.73 -1.21 16.76
CA ASN A 51 -17.40 -2.07 15.60
C ASN A 51 -15.90 -2.39 15.51
N ALA A 52 -15.03 -1.46 15.92
CA ALA A 52 -13.59 -1.66 15.92
C ALA A 52 -13.19 -2.63 17.06
N LEU A 53 -13.82 -2.50 18.24
CA LEU A 53 -13.68 -3.46 19.34
C LEU A 53 -14.16 -4.86 18.94
N ARG A 54 -15.37 -5.00 18.37
CA ARG A 54 -15.90 -6.30 17.91
C ARG A 54 -14.96 -6.98 16.91
N LYS A 55 -14.41 -6.20 15.98
CA LYS A 55 -13.41 -6.70 15.03
C LYS A 55 -12.14 -7.17 15.73
N ARG A 56 -11.65 -6.40 16.70
CA ARG A 56 -10.48 -6.78 17.49
C ARG A 56 -10.72 -8.07 18.28
N LEU A 57 -11.89 -8.23 18.91
CA LEU A 57 -12.27 -9.46 19.60
C LEU A 57 -12.31 -10.67 18.66
N CYS A 58 -12.84 -10.52 17.43
CA CYS A 58 -12.79 -11.58 16.42
C CYS A 58 -11.34 -11.96 16.09
N GLN A 59 -10.48 -10.97 15.82
CA GLN A 59 -9.07 -11.21 15.49
C GLN A 59 -8.33 -11.91 16.63
N ASN A 60 -8.53 -11.47 17.88
CA ASN A 60 -7.93 -12.08 19.05
C ASN A 60 -8.46 -13.49 19.30
N ALA A 61 -9.73 -13.77 19.05
CA ALA A 61 -10.27 -15.12 19.15
C ALA A 61 -9.65 -16.07 18.12
N LEU A 62 -9.42 -15.59 16.90
CA LEU A 62 -8.73 -16.37 15.86
C LEU A 62 -7.24 -16.57 16.21
N GLU A 63 -6.54 -15.51 16.62
CA GLU A 63 -5.09 -15.50 16.82
C GLU A 63 -4.65 -16.13 18.15
N ASP A 64 -5.28 -15.77 19.27
CA ASP A 64 -4.81 -16.09 20.62
C ASP A 64 -5.65 -17.16 21.33
N ALA A 65 -6.78 -17.57 20.72
CA ALA A 65 -7.58 -18.70 21.18
C ALA A 65 -7.82 -19.74 20.09
N SER A 66 -7.43 -19.51 18.83
CA SER A 66 -7.75 -20.41 17.72
C SER A 66 -9.22 -20.86 17.70
N SER A 67 -10.16 -19.91 17.91
CA SER A 67 -11.59 -20.19 18.05
C SER A 67 -12.42 -19.45 17.00
N LEU A 68 -12.82 -20.19 15.96
CA LEU A 68 -13.81 -19.75 14.99
C LEU A 68 -15.21 -19.72 15.63
N ALA A 69 -15.52 -20.70 16.49
CA ALA A 69 -16.80 -20.77 17.20
C ALA A 69 -17.09 -19.48 17.98
N PHE A 70 -16.08 -18.90 18.65
CA PHE A 70 -16.22 -17.63 19.37
C PHE A 70 -16.53 -16.48 18.41
N ALA A 71 -15.75 -16.32 17.34
CA ALA A 71 -15.95 -15.26 16.36
C ALA A 71 -17.33 -15.36 15.70
N SER A 72 -17.78 -16.58 15.38
CA SER A 72 -19.11 -16.88 14.85
C SER A 72 -20.21 -16.48 15.82
N LYS A 73 -20.11 -16.88 17.09
CA LYS A 73 -21.09 -16.52 18.13
C LYS A 73 -21.16 -15.01 18.32
N LEU A 74 -20.01 -14.33 18.40
CA LEU A 74 -19.93 -12.88 18.53
C LEU A 74 -20.63 -12.15 17.37
N LEU A 75 -20.41 -12.56 16.12
CA LEU A 75 -21.03 -11.89 14.96
C LEU A 75 -22.52 -12.20 14.82
N SER A 76 -22.95 -13.42 15.14
CA SER A 76 -24.35 -13.85 15.01
C SER A 76 -25.25 -13.35 16.13
N SER A 77 -24.69 -13.17 17.33
CA SER A 77 -25.46 -12.87 18.54
C SER A 77 -25.36 -11.40 19.00
N THR A 78 -24.61 -10.56 18.29
CA THR A 78 -24.58 -9.11 18.56
C THR A 78 -25.35 -8.33 17.49
N PRO A 79 -25.87 -7.13 17.82
CA PRO A 79 -26.58 -6.30 16.86
C PRO A 79 -25.76 -6.00 15.59
N LYS A 80 -26.48 -5.68 14.52
CA LYS A 80 -25.85 -5.16 13.29
C LYS A 80 -25.07 -3.88 13.61
N SER A 81 -24.08 -3.58 12.77
CA SER A 81 -23.11 -2.49 13.00
C SER A 81 -23.70 -1.12 13.31
N ALA A 82 -24.91 -0.81 12.84
CA ALA A 82 -25.60 0.46 13.10
C ALA A 82 -26.13 0.60 14.54
N HIS A 83 -26.35 -0.52 15.23
CA HIS A 83 -26.95 -0.57 16.57
C HIS A 83 -26.01 -1.17 17.62
N LEU A 84 -24.83 -1.61 17.21
CA LEU A 84 -23.86 -2.23 18.11
C LEU A 84 -23.32 -1.20 19.11
N THR A 85 -23.42 -1.50 20.40
CA THR A 85 -22.92 -0.70 21.51
C THR A 85 -21.69 -1.33 22.16
N PHE A 86 -21.09 -0.64 23.14
CA PHE A 86 -20.02 -1.21 23.96
C PHE A 86 -20.56 -2.33 24.87
N ASP A 87 -21.74 -2.13 25.44
CA ASP A 87 -22.33 -3.05 26.43
C ASP A 87 -22.67 -4.41 25.81
N ASP A 88 -23.08 -4.42 24.53
CA ASP A 88 -23.25 -5.66 23.74
C ASP A 88 -21.97 -6.52 23.68
N LEU A 89 -20.80 -5.91 23.86
CA LEU A 89 -19.49 -6.54 23.70
C LEU A 89 -18.83 -6.91 25.04
N VAL A 90 -19.26 -6.33 26.16
CA VAL A 90 -18.67 -6.58 27.49
C VAL A 90 -18.69 -8.07 27.86
N PRO A 91 -19.81 -8.82 27.71
CA PRO A 91 -19.83 -10.26 27.98
C PRO A 91 -18.82 -11.05 27.15
N TYR A 92 -18.52 -10.58 25.93
CA TYR A 92 -17.56 -11.23 25.03
C TYR A 92 -16.11 -10.91 25.38
N VAL A 93 -15.81 -9.72 25.92
CA VAL A 93 -14.48 -9.42 26.48
C VAL A 93 -14.17 -10.40 27.61
N ILE A 94 -15.11 -10.56 28.55
CA ILE A 94 -14.97 -11.46 29.70
C ILE A 94 -14.85 -12.92 29.24
N ALA A 95 -15.73 -13.35 28.32
CA ALA A 95 -15.71 -14.71 27.81
C ALA A 95 -14.39 -15.02 27.09
N LEU A 96 -13.86 -14.09 26.30
CA LEU A 96 -12.57 -14.28 25.61
C LEU A 96 -11.38 -14.31 26.59
N CYS A 97 -11.41 -13.51 27.67
CA CYS A 97 -10.41 -13.62 28.74
C CYS A 97 -10.41 -15.01 29.39
N ARG A 98 -11.58 -15.60 29.60
CA ARG A 98 -11.70 -16.93 30.23
C ARG A 98 -11.44 -18.10 29.29
N LEU A 99 -11.68 -17.91 27.99
CA LEU A 99 -11.51 -18.97 26.99
C LEU A 99 -10.06 -19.48 26.99
N PRO A 100 -9.82 -20.82 27.03
CA PRO A 100 -8.47 -21.35 26.91
C PRO A 100 -7.73 -20.85 25.68
N LYS A 101 -6.47 -20.45 25.88
CA LYS A 101 -5.61 -19.75 24.94
C LYS A 101 -4.66 -20.70 24.25
N THR A 102 -4.52 -20.46 22.96
CA THR A 102 -3.48 -21.05 22.13
C THR A 102 -3.24 -20.16 20.93
N HIS A 103 -2.00 -20.09 20.51
CA HIS A 103 -1.58 -19.35 19.32
C HIS A 103 -1.35 -20.26 18.10
N SER A 104 -1.82 -21.52 18.17
CA SER A 104 -1.60 -22.54 17.14
C SER A 104 -2.02 -22.10 15.74
N SER A 105 -3.17 -21.44 15.56
CA SER A 105 -3.62 -20.99 14.24
C SER A 105 -2.64 -20.01 13.60
N ALA A 106 -2.01 -19.15 14.40
CA ALA A 106 -1.03 -18.17 13.97
C ALA A 106 0.37 -18.77 13.78
N TRP A 107 0.75 -19.77 14.59
CA TRP A 107 1.92 -20.62 14.33
C TRP A 107 1.79 -21.39 13.03
N LEU A 108 0.68 -22.10 12.85
CA LEU A 108 0.34 -22.82 11.63
C LEU A 108 0.37 -21.88 10.42
N ASN A 109 -0.21 -20.68 10.53
CA ASN A 109 -0.16 -19.70 9.44
C ASN A 109 1.27 -19.33 9.04
N ARG A 110 2.17 -19.16 10.03
CA ARG A 110 3.57 -18.83 9.76
C ARG A 110 4.32 -19.98 9.10
N VAL A 111 4.11 -21.20 9.57
CA VAL A 111 4.73 -22.43 9.03
C VAL A 111 4.19 -22.70 7.62
N ALA A 112 2.88 -22.65 7.41
CA ALA A 112 2.25 -22.82 6.10
C ALA A 112 2.74 -21.77 5.09
N ALA A 113 2.86 -20.51 5.49
CA ALA A 113 3.41 -19.46 4.61
C ALA A 113 4.88 -19.71 4.24
N GLN A 114 5.65 -20.35 5.12
CA GLN A 114 7.01 -20.80 4.82
C GLN A 114 6.99 -21.88 3.75
N ARG A 115 6.13 -22.89 3.89
CA ARG A 115 5.97 -23.96 2.88
C ARG A 115 5.57 -23.41 1.52
N VAL A 116 4.67 -22.43 1.47
CA VAL A 116 4.32 -21.72 0.22
C VAL A 116 5.54 -21.03 -0.38
N TYR A 117 6.33 -20.32 0.43
CA TYR A 117 7.54 -19.64 -0.02
C TYR A 117 8.61 -20.60 -0.55
N GLU A 118 8.77 -21.76 0.09
CA GLU A 118 9.74 -22.80 -0.28
C GLU A 118 9.28 -23.67 -1.46
N GLY A 119 8.06 -23.47 -1.98
CA GLY A 119 7.47 -24.32 -3.01
C GLY A 119 7.02 -25.70 -2.50
N GLN A 120 6.98 -25.91 -1.18
CA GLN A 120 6.67 -27.19 -0.53
C GLN A 120 5.18 -27.33 -0.22
N VAL A 121 4.31 -27.07 -1.19
CA VAL A 121 2.84 -27.12 -0.98
C VAL A 121 2.25 -28.48 -1.36
N GLY A 122 2.95 -29.27 -2.18
CA GLY A 122 2.50 -30.60 -2.59
C GLY A 122 1.22 -30.61 -3.46
N ALA A 123 0.78 -29.44 -3.93
CA ALA A 123 -0.41 -29.30 -4.77
C ALA A 123 -0.24 -28.15 -5.78
N PRO A 124 -0.87 -28.24 -6.97
CA PRO A 124 -0.78 -27.21 -8.00
C PRO A 124 -1.44 -25.89 -7.58
N ALA A 125 -1.10 -24.81 -8.28
CA ALA A 125 -1.72 -23.50 -8.06
C ALA A 125 -3.23 -23.58 -8.27
N GLY A 126 -4.01 -23.05 -7.32
CA GLY A 126 -5.48 -23.05 -7.41
C GLY A 126 -6.15 -24.39 -7.07
N ALA A 127 -5.39 -25.41 -6.65
CA ALA A 127 -5.97 -26.60 -6.04
C ALA A 127 -6.84 -26.20 -4.84
N LYS A 128 -8.02 -26.82 -4.72
CA LYS A 128 -8.84 -26.66 -3.52
C LYS A 128 -8.24 -27.50 -2.40
N PRO A 129 -8.10 -26.96 -1.19
CA PRO A 129 -7.60 -27.72 -0.06
C PRO A 129 -8.63 -28.80 0.34
N ASP A 130 -8.17 -30.02 0.64
CA ASP A 130 -9.00 -31.15 1.03
C ASP A 130 -8.70 -31.53 2.49
N LEU A 131 -9.69 -31.33 3.35
CA LEU A 131 -9.58 -31.58 4.78
C LEU A 131 -9.31 -33.06 5.11
N LYS A 132 -9.79 -34.01 4.31
CA LYS A 132 -9.61 -35.45 4.58
C LYS A 132 -8.29 -35.96 4.02
N ALA A 133 -7.84 -35.42 2.90
CA ALA A 133 -6.65 -35.94 2.20
C ALA A 133 -5.33 -35.28 2.62
N MET A 134 -5.37 -34.10 3.24
CA MET A 134 -4.17 -33.33 3.60
C MET A 134 -3.94 -33.34 5.11
N ASP A 135 -2.70 -33.21 5.56
CA ASP A 135 -2.39 -32.80 6.93
C ASP A 135 -2.71 -31.30 7.14
N GLU A 136 -2.61 -30.82 8.38
CA GLU A 136 -2.95 -29.42 8.72
C GLU A 136 -2.04 -28.38 8.05
N ILE A 137 -0.74 -28.65 7.89
CA ILE A 137 0.23 -27.73 7.29
C ILE A 137 -0.03 -27.67 5.79
N THR A 138 -0.13 -28.83 5.13
CA THR A 138 -0.41 -28.96 3.70
C THR A 138 -1.74 -28.31 3.36
N PHE A 139 -2.80 -28.58 4.12
CA PHE A 139 -4.11 -27.92 3.97
C PHE A 139 -3.97 -26.39 4.04
N SER A 140 -3.28 -25.87 5.07
CA SER A 140 -3.10 -24.44 5.27
C SER A 140 -2.31 -23.78 4.14
N ALA A 141 -1.26 -24.44 3.66
CA ALA A 141 -0.43 -23.94 2.56
C ALA A 141 -1.22 -23.86 1.25
N VAL A 142 -2.01 -24.90 0.94
CA VAL A 142 -2.92 -24.91 -0.22
C VAL A 142 -3.99 -23.82 -0.08
N ALA A 143 -4.59 -23.67 1.10
CA ALA A 143 -5.58 -22.63 1.37
C ALA A 143 -5.01 -21.21 1.16
N LEU A 144 -3.77 -20.94 1.59
CA LEU A 144 -3.11 -19.65 1.36
C LEU A 144 -2.91 -19.36 -0.14
N ARG A 145 -2.47 -20.35 -0.94
CA ARG A 145 -2.36 -20.20 -2.40
C ARG A 145 -3.71 -19.95 -3.05
N HIS A 146 -4.75 -20.68 -2.63
CA HIS A 146 -6.11 -20.50 -3.15
C HIS A 146 -6.64 -19.09 -2.87
N ILE A 147 -6.47 -18.60 -1.64
CA ILE A 147 -6.86 -17.23 -1.26
C ILE A 147 -6.09 -16.19 -2.09
N GLN A 148 -4.79 -16.38 -2.29
CA GLN A 148 -3.95 -15.48 -3.08
C GLN A 148 -4.36 -15.45 -4.56
N ALA A 149 -4.56 -16.62 -5.19
CA ALA A 149 -5.01 -16.73 -6.56
C ALA A 149 -6.34 -16.01 -6.77
N ARG A 150 -7.26 -16.18 -5.81
CA ARG A 150 -8.57 -15.51 -5.80
C ARG A 150 -8.46 -13.98 -5.68
N GLN A 151 -7.57 -13.48 -4.81
CA GLN A 151 -7.30 -12.05 -4.67
C GLN A 151 -6.72 -11.46 -5.96
N ASN A 152 -5.83 -12.19 -6.64
CA ASN A 152 -5.25 -11.78 -7.93
C ASN A 152 -6.29 -11.75 -9.05
N ALA A 153 -7.21 -12.72 -9.07
CA ALA A 153 -8.29 -12.80 -10.06
C ALA A 153 -9.35 -11.69 -9.93
N SER A 154 -9.21 -10.77 -8.96
CA SER A 154 -10.22 -9.73 -8.65
C SER A 154 -11.64 -10.29 -8.48
N SER A 155 -11.75 -11.55 -8.03
CA SER A 155 -13.03 -12.21 -7.86
C SER A 155 -13.79 -11.59 -6.68
N ASN A 156 -14.96 -11.02 -6.98
CA ASN A 156 -15.86 -10.43 -6.00
C ASN A 156 -16.78 -11.45 -5.32
N SER A 157 -16.62 -12.76 -5.55
CA SER A 157 -17.50 -13.76 -4.93
C SER A 157 -17.45 -13.66 -3.39
N SER A 158 -18.58 -13.82 -2.72
CA SER A 158 -18.62 -13.78 -1.25
C SER A 158 -18.04 -15.04 -0.59
N SER A 159 -17.96 -16.15 -1.34
CA SER A 159 -17.59 -17.49 -0.85
C SER A 159 -16.11 -17.80 -1.08
N LEU A 160 -15.44 -18.42 -0.11
CA LEU A 160 -14.08 -18.91 -0.25
C LEU A 160 -14.02 -20.21 -1.09
N GLY A 161 -15.07 -21.03 -0.99
CA GLY A 161 -15.14 -22.34 -1.64
C GLY A 161 -14.15 -23.35 -1.04
N ILE A 162 -13.75 -23.14 0.22
CA ILE A 162 -12.77 -23.98 0.95
C ILE A 162 -13.48 -24.84 1.99
N CYS A 163 -14.48 -24.31 2.69
CA CYS A 163 -14.96 -24.90 3.95
C CYS A 163 -16.28 -25.69 3.82
N GLY A 164 -16.61 -26.17 2.61
CA GLY A 164 -17.81 -26.98 2.36
C GLY A 164 -19.10 -26.29 2.83
N SER A 165 -19.89 -26.97 3.66
CA SER A 165 -21.15 -26.43 4.22
C SER A 165 -20.93 -25.24 5.17
N ASP A 166 -19.76 -25.11 5.77
CA ASP A 166 -19.43 -24.04 6.71
C ASP A 166 -18.93 -22.77 6.01
N ASP A 167 -18.79 -22.81 4.68
CA ASP A 167 -18.12 -21.78 3.90
C ASP A 167 -18.76 -20.39 4.03
N ALA A 168 -20.09 -20.31 4.18
CA ALA A 168 -20.78 -19.04 4.38
C ALA A 168 -20.32 -18.33 5.66
N ASN A 169 -20.21 -19.08 6.77
CA ASN A 169 -19.81 -18.53 8.07
C ASN A 169 -18.32 -18.21 8.12
N VAL A 170 -17.47 -19.12 7.62
CA VAL A 170 -16.01 -18.88 7.54
C VAL A 170 -15.71 -17.68 6.65
N SER A 171 -16.37 -17.57 5.50
CA SER A 171 -16.20 -16.45 4.58
C SER A 171 -16.65 -15.12 5.19
N LEU A 172 -17.74 -15.12 5.97
CA LEU A 172 -18.19 -13.93 6.72
C LEU A 172 -17.10 -13.45 7.68
N ILE A 173 -16.55 -14.35 8.50
CA ILE A 173 -15.51 -14.02 9.49
C ILE A 173 -14.21 -13.60 8.79
N PHE A 174 -13.79 -14.33 7.77
CA PHE A 174 -12.64 -14.00 6.92
C PHE A 174 -12.74 -12.57 6.38
N LYS A 175 -13.88 -12.21 5.75
CA LYS A 175 -14.12 -10.86 5.23
C LYS A 175 -14.19 -9.82 6.33
N TYR A 176 -14.89 -10.12 7.43
CA TYR A 176 -15.02 -9.21 8.56
C TYR A 176 -13.65 -8.85 9.17
N CYS A 177 -12.72 -9.80 9.22
CA CYS A 177 -11.36 -9.63 9.71
C CYS A 177 -10.34 -9.09 8.69
N ASN A 178 -10.79 -8.55 7.54
CA ASN A 178 -9.96 -8.07 6.41
C ASN A 178 -9.23 -9.17 5.65
N ASP A 179 -9.97 -10.19 5.20
CA ASP A 179 -9.40 -11.30 4.44
C ASP A 179 -8.32 -12.05 5.23
N ASP A 180 -8.58 -12.26 6.53
CA ASP A 180 -7.61 -12.88 7.45
C ASP A 180 -7.67 -14.42 7.35
N PRO A 181 -6.61 -15.10 6.85
CA PRO A 181 -6.60 -16.54 6.65
C PRO A 181 -6.74 -17.35 7.94
N LEU A 182 -6.54 -16.75 9.12
CA LEU A 182 -6.73 -17.44 10.39
C LEU A 182 -8.15 -17.99 10.56
N ALA A 183 -9.17 -17.39 9.90
CA ALA A 183 -10.52 -17.95 9.91
C ALA A 183 -10.58 -19.38 9.32
N VAL A 184 -9.82 -19.62 8.23
CA VAL A 184 -9.75 -20.93 7.58
C VAL A 184 -8.91 -21.91 8.40
N HIS A 185 -7.82 -21.44 9.00
CA HIS A 185 -6.96 -22.27 9.86
C HIS A 185 -7.70 -22.71 11.12
N CYS A 186 -8.40 -21.80 11.80
CA CYS A 186 -9.24 -22.15 12.95
C CYS A 186 -10.34 -23.15 12.56
N TRP A 187 -10.99 -22.97 11.40
CA TRP A 187 -12.00 -23.92 10.91
C TRP A 187 -11.45 -25.34 10.82
N GLN A 188 -10.32 -25.53 10.14
CA GLN A 188 -9.79 -26.89 9.96
C GLN A 188 -9.29 -27.49 11.28
N MET A 189 -8.72 -26.66 12.16
CA MET A 189 -8.27 -27.09 13.47
C MET A 189 -9.44 -27.54 14.35
N GLU A 190 -10.55 -26.79 14.41
CA GLU A 190 -11.76 -27.21 15.14
C GLU A 190 -12.38 -28.50 14.57
N LYS A 191 -12.15 -28.84 13.29
CA LYS A 191 -12.60 -30.13 12.73
C LYS A 191 -11.70 -31.31 13.13
N ARG A 192 -10.42 -31.06 13.38
CA ARG A 192 -9.41 -32.10 13.68
C ARG A 192 -9.14 -32.27 15.18
N ARG A 193 -9.34 -31.21 15.96
CA ARG A 193 -8.88 -31.08 17.36
C ARG A 193 -10.06 -30.86 18.30
N PRO A 194 -10.58 -31.92 18.95
CA PRO A 194 -11.72 -31.82 19.87
C PRO A 194 -11.50 -30.81 21.01
N GLU A 195 -10.27 -30.70 21.52
CA GLU A 195 -9.89 -29.76 22.58
C GLU A 195 -10.05 -28.29 22.19
N LEU A 196 -10.03 -27.97 20.89
CA LEU A 196 -10.31 -26.63 20.39
C LEU A 196 -11.80 -26.42 20.08
N ARG A 197 -12.47 -27.48 19.61
CA ARG A 197 -13.89 -27.48 19.20
C ARG A 197 -14.85 -27.41 20.38
N ASP A 198 -14.60 -28.19 21.42
CA ASP A 198 -15.58 -28.47 22.48
C ASP A 198 -15.50 -27.47 23.66
N ARG A 199 -14.79 -26.34 23.45
CA ARG A 199 -14.65 -25.27 24.45
C ARG A 199 -15.95 -24.50 24.61
N GLN A 200 -16.41 -24.39 25.86
CA GLN A 200 -17.62 -23.66 26.18
C GLN A 200 -17.41 -22.15 26.19
N ILE A 201 -18.23 -21.42 25.44
CA ILE A 201 -18.27 -19.96 25.44
C ILE A 201 -19.39 -19.51 26.37
N VAL A 202 -19.03 -19.27 27.64
CA VAL A 202 -19.96 -18.80 28.68
C VAL A 202 -19.98 -17.27 28.68
N LEU A 203 -21.15 -16.69 28.39
CA LEU A 203 -21.36 -15.25 28.44
C LEU A 203 -21.88 -14.86 29.83
N ASP A 204 -21.18 -13.95 30.49
CA ASP A 204 -21.63 -13.37 31.75
C ASP A 204 -22.69 -12.29 31.45
N LYS A 205 -23.95 -12.58 31.76
CA LYS A 205 -25.09 -11.68 31.53
C LYS A 205 -25.47 -10.86 32.77
N SER A 206 -24.67 -10.92 33.84
CA SER A 206 -24.90 -10.05 34.99
C SER A 206 -24.78 -8.57 34.59
N ASP A 207 -25.26 -7.66 35.45
CA ASP A 207 -25.11 -6.21 35.24
C ASP A 207 -23.62 -5.83 35.34
N THR A 208 -22.90 -6.06 34.24
CA THR A 208 -21.45 -5.89 34.15
C THR A 208 -21.05 -4.43 34.22
N GLU A 209 -21.92 -3.50 33.83
CA GLU A 209 -21.60 -2.08 33.92
C GLU A 209 -21.53 -1.64 35.37
N LYS A 210 -22.51 -2.03 36.19
CA LYS A 210 -22.48 -1.75 37.64
C LYS A 210 -21.32 -2.45 38.33
N LYS A 211 -21.04 -3.71 37.96
CA LYS A 211 -19.99 -4.52 38.56
C LYS A 211 -18.57 -3.96 38.30
N TYR A 212 -18.34 -3.39 37.11
CA TYR A 212 -17.02 -2.92 36.68
C TYR A 212 -16.94 -1.40 36.49
N ALA A 213 -17.85 -0.64 37.10
CA ALA A 213 -17.89 0.82 36.97
C ALA A 213 -16.54 1.47 37.33
N GLU A 214 -15.93 1.07 38.46
CA GLU A 214 -14.63 1.58 38.90
C GLU A 214 -13.50 1.27 37.91
N VAL A 215 -13.56 0.13 37.22
CA VAL A 215 -12.58 -0.27 36.20
C VAL A 215 -12.60 0.70 35.02
N PHE A 216 -13.77 1.21 34.62
CA PHE A 216 -13.89 2.12 33.48
C PHE A 216 -13.47 3.56 33.77
N GLU A 217 -13.52 3.97 35.04
CA GLU A 217 -13.18 5.34 35.47
C GLU A 217 -11.69 5.48 35.83
N LYS A 218 -11.07 4.41 36.36
CA LYS A 218 -9.66 4.45 36.76
C LYS A 218 -8.74 4.39 35.53
N ARG A 219 -8.03 5.49 35.26
CA ARG A 219 -6.98 5.50 34.22
C ARG A 219 -5.86 4.51 34.58
N LEU A 220 -5.63 3.52 33.72
CA LEU A 220 -4.47 2.63 33.79
C LEU A 220 -3.30 3.17 32.98
N GLU A 221 -2.09 2.89 33.42
CA GLU A 221 -0.88 3.11 32.64
C GLU A 221 -0.71 2.03 31.57
N VAL A 222 -0.12 2.37 30.43
CA VAL A 222 0.20 1.39 29.39
C VAL A 222 1.31 0.49 29.92
N PRO A 223 1.06 -0.83 30.10
CA PRO A 223 2.06 -1.71 30.68
C PRO A 223 3.24 -1.91 29.72
N ASP A 224 4.43 -2.15 30.26
CA ASP A 224 5.64 -2.26 29.45
C ASP A 224 5.53 -3.34 28.37
N PHE A 225 4.97 -4.50 28.71
CA PHE A 225 4.77 -5.60 27.77
C PHE A 225 3.88 -5.22 26.57
N ALA A 226 3.08 -4.14 26.66
CA ALA A 226 2.24 -3.64 25.58
C ALA A 226 2.96 -2.64 24.66
N LEU A 227 4.10 -2.09 25.06
CA LEU A 227 4.91 -1.23 24.20
C LEU A 227 5.74 -2.09 23.22
N ASP A 228 5.08 -2.75 22.28
CA ASP A 228 5.71 -3.71 21.38
C ASP A 228 6.21 -3.09 20.06
N LYS A 229 6.73 -3.93 19.16
CA LYS A 229 7.23 -3.55 17.82
C LYS A 229 6.21 -2.84 16.91
N HIS A 230 4.93 -2.88 17.25
CA HIS A 230 3.86 -2.22 16.50
C HIS A 230 3.54 -0.82 17.05
N THR A 231 3.82 -0.56 18.32
CA THR A 231 3.67 0.76 18.96
C THR A 231 4.80 1.72 18.58
N ALA A 232 4.57 3.03 18.72
CA ALA A 232 5.62 4.02 18.47
C ALA A 232 6.71 3.99 19.56
N PRO A 233 6.39 3.93 20.88
CA PRO A 233 7.40 3.77 21.92
C PRO A 233 8.21 2.48 21.78
N GLY A 234 7.56 1.34 21.53
CA GLY A 234 8.28 0.07 21.39
C GLY A 234 9.26 0.04 20.21
N LYS A 235 8.96 0.73 19.11
CA LYS A 235 9.92 0.93 18.01
C LYS A 235 11.12 1.77 18.42
N LYS A 236 10.91 2.82 19.22
CA LYS A 236 12.03 3.64 19.76
C LYS A 236 12.93 2.82 20.69
N LEU A 237 12.35 1.84 21.40
CA LEU A 237 13.04 0.87 22.24
C LEU A 237 13.63 -0.31 21.45
N ASN A 238 13.61 -0.29 20.11
CA ASN A 238 14.08 -1.37 19.23
C ASN A 238 13.46 -2.75 19.54
N ARG A 239 12.23 -2.78 20.03
CA ARG A 239 11.56 -4.04 20.37
C ARG A 239 11.19 -4.82 19.12
N GLY A 240 11.51 -6.11 19.12
CA GLY A 240 11.31 -7.05 18.02
C GLY A 240 10.46 -8.27 18.42
N TYR A 241 10.64 -9.37 17.69
CA TYR A 241 9.97 -10.64 18.01
C TYR A 241 10.48 -11.27 19.32
N GLN A 242 11.75 -11.04 19.70
CA GLN A 242 12.28 -11.51 20.98
C GLN A 242 11.44 -10.99 22.15
N HIS A 243 11.31 -9.66 22.25
CA HIS A 243 10.46 -9.03 23.28
C HIS A 243 9.01 -9.54 23.26
N PHE A 244 8.46 -9.85 22.08
CA PHE A 244 7.12 -10.42 21.97
C PHE A 244 7.04 -11.82 22.63
N PHE A 245 8.00 -12.70 22.35
CA PHE A 245 8.04 -14.05 22.93
C PHE A 245 8.35 -14.02 24.42
N ASP A 246 9.30 -13.19 24.86
CA ASP A 246 9.63 -13.01 26.28
C ASP A 246 8.41 -12.58 27.12
N ASN A 247 7.45 -11.90 26.47
CA ASN A 247 6.23 -11.39 27.10
C ASN A 247 4.96 -12.13 26.65
N MET A 248 5.09 -13.29 26.00
CA MET A 248 3.95 -14.05 25.50
C MET A 248 3.40 -14.98 26.57
N ILE A 249 2.45 -14.46 27.35
CA ILE A 249 1.70 -15.24 28.35
C ILE A 249 0.36 -15.65 27.75
N LEU A 250 0.11 -16.95 27.66
CA LEU A 250 -1.17 -17.56 27.25
C LEU A 250 -1.84 -18.14 28.50
N PHE A 251 -2.98 -17.59 28.92
CA PHE A 251 -3.67 -18.06 30.13
C PHE A 251 -5.21 -18.02 30.01
N PRO A 252 -5.91 -19.09 30.45
CA PRO A 252 -5.36 -20.44 30.71
C PRO A 252 -4.87 -21.05 29.39
N ARG A 253 -3.78 -21.82 29.37
CA ARG A 253 -3.20 -22.36 28.13
C ARG A 253 -3.85 -23.70 27.74
N VAL A 254 -4.00 -23.97 26.44
CA VAL A 254 -4.51 -25.27 25.93
C VAL A 254 -3.43 -26.34 25.89
N TYR A 255 -2.25 -25.97 25.41
CA TYR A 255 -1.09 -26.86 25.24
C TYR A 255 0.01 -26.39 26.17
N GLU A 256 0.77 -27.28 26.82
CA GLU A 256 1.97 -26.83 27.52
C GLU A 256 3.01 -26.28 26.51
N PRO A 257 4.03 -25.54 26.96
CA PRO A 257 5.19 -25.26 26.11
C PRO A 257 5.70 -26.57 25.48
N ASP A 258 6.03 -26.53 24.18
CA ASP A 258 6.49 -27.66 23.37
C ASP A 258 5.43 -28.69 22.92
N ASP A 259 4.22 -28.67 23.48
CA ASP A 259 3.11 -29.55 23.04
C ASP A 259 2.43 -29.07 21.74
N ASP A 260 2.52 -27.78 21.44
CA ASP A 260 1.98 -27.23 20.19
C ASP A 260 2.92 -27.59 19.02
N PRO A 261 2.44 -28.37 18.02
CA PRO A 261 3.30 -28.91 16.96
C PRO A 261 3.93 -27.85 16.05
N TYR A 262 3.48 -26.59 16.13
CA TYR A 262 3.93 -25.52 15.26
C TYR A 262 4.76 -24.45 15.98
N GLU A 263 4.72 -24.42 17.32
CA GLU A 263 5.26 -23.31 18.08
C GLU A 263 6.77 -23.16 17.89
N ALA A 264 7.55 -24.22 18.11
CA ALA A 264 9.01 -24.18 18.00
C ALA A 264 9.47 -23.77 16.59
N GLU A 265 8.86 -24.35 15.54
CA GLU A 265 9.17 -24.00 14.15
C GLU A 265 8.78 -22.55 13.84
N ALA A 266 7.59 -22.11 14.24
CA ALA A 266 7.13 -20.74 14.01
C ALA A 266 7.99 -19.71 14.75
N GLN A 267 8.38 -19.96 16.00
CA GLN A 267 9.27 -19.09 16.77
C GLN A 267 10.64 -18.95 16.09
N ASN A 268 11.24 -20.08 15.70
CA ASN A 268 12.49 -20.08 14.94
C ASN A 268 12.37 -19.27 13.64
N LEU A 269 11.25 -19.44 12.92
CA LEU A 269 10.96 -18.69 11.70
C LEU A 269 10.72 -17.19 11.94
N TYR A 270 10.26 -16.76 13.10
CA TYR A 270 10.12 -15.35 13.44
C TYR A 270 11.45 -14.72 13.88
N LEU A 271 12.24 -15.45 14.67
CA LEU A 271 13.51 -14.98 15.22
C LEU A 271 14.62 -14.98 14.17
N ASN A 272 14.71 -16.01 13.33
CA ASN A 272 15.91 -16.28 12.54
C ASN A 272 15.73 -16.09 11.03
N PHE A 273 14.53 -16.28 10.49
CA PHE A 273 14.33 -16.13 9.05
C PHE A 273 14.32 -14.64 8.63
N ARG A 274 15.03 -14.32 7.55
CA ARG A 274 15.09 -12.98 6.95
C ARG A 274 14.87 -13.06 5.46
N LEU A 275 13.97 -12.23 4.94
CA LEU A 275 13.76 -12.04 3.51
C LEU A 275 14.47 -10.74 3.11
N ASN A 276 15.52 -10.85 2.27
CA ASN A 276 16.36 -9.72 1.84
C ASN A 276 16.94 -8.93 3.03
N GLY A 277 17.48 -9.65 4.02
CA GLY A 277 18.06 -9.06 5.24
C GLY A 277 17.06 -8.46 6.21
N LYS A 278 15.75 -8.58 5.97
CA LYS A 278 14.69 -8.00 6.80
C LYS A 278 13.77 -9.06 7.38
N GLU A 279 13.14 -8.74 8.50
CA GLU A 279 12.09 -9.58 9.08
C GLU A 279 10.97 -9.85 8.06
N ALA A 280 10.66 -11.13 7.85
CA ALA A 280 9.59 -11.54 6.94
C ALA A 280 8.32 -11.85 7.72
N ARG A 281 7.20 -11.24 7.29
CA ARG A 281 5.86 -11.59 7.75
C ARG A 281 5.22 -12.52 6.73
N VAL A 282 4.16 -13.23 7.10
CA VAL A 282 3.35 -14.06 6.20
C VAL A 282 3.06 -13.34 4.87
N ARG A 283 2.53 -12.11 4.91
CA ARG A 283 2.24 -11.32 3.71
C ARG A 283 3.47 -11.02 2.82
N HIS A 284 4.69 -10.98 3.38
CA HIS A 284 5.91 -10.73 2.61
C HIS A 284 6.30 -11.99 1.86
N LEU A 285 6.21 -13.15 2.52
CA LEU A 285 6.46 -14.46 1.94
C LEU A 285 5.51 -14.74 0.77
N LEU A 286 4.21 -14.56 1.00
CA LEU A 286 3.20 -14.81 -0.03
C LEU A 286 3.39 -13.89 -1.26
N LYS A 287 3.88 -12.66 -1.08
CA LYS A 287 4.12 -11.73 -2.21
C LYS A 287 5.27 -12.14 -3.12
N VAL A 288 6.27 -12.84 -2.60
CA VAL A 288 7.46 -13.26 -3.36
C VAL A 288 7.42 -14.74 -3.72
N ALA A 289 6.46 -15.49 -3.15
CA ALA A 289 6.27 -16.88 -3.50
C ALA A 289 5.97 -17.00 -5.01
N PRO A 290 6.59 -17.97 -5.69
CA PRO A 290 6.42 -18.15 -7.12
C PRO A 290 4.95 -18.38 -7.46
N ALA A 291 4.45 -17.67 -8.47
CA ALA A 291 3.05 -17.76 -8.90
C ALA A 291 2.71 -19.14 -9.50
N GLU A 292 3.73 -19.87 -9.97
CA GLU A 292 3.59 -21.14 -10.69
C GLU A 292 4.59 -22.18 -10.20
N ASP A 293 4.32 -23.44 -10.57
CA ASP A 293 5.17 -24.61 -10.36
C ASP A 293 6.43 -24.46 -11.23
N VAL A 294 7.35 -23.59 -10.81
CA VAL A 294 8.64 -23.44 -11.48
C VAL A 294 9.42 -24.71 -11.15
N SER A 295 9.39 -25.65 -12.10
CA SER A 295 10.24 -26.83 -12.11
C SER A 295 11.68 -26.44 -11.74
N LEU A 296 12.09 -26.79 -10.51
CA LEU A 296 13.47 -26.96 -10.06
C LEU A 296 14.47 -25.87 -10.46
N VAL A 297 14.18 -24.58 -10.24
CA VAL A 297 15.27 -23.59 -10.14
C VAL A 297 15.78 -23.61 -8.69
N PRO A 298 17.06 -23.91 -8.43
CA PRO A 298 17.58 -23.97 -7.07
C PRO A 298 17.45 -22.58 -6.43
N MET A 299 16.58 -22.47 -5.41
CA MET A 299 16.47 -21.25 -4.61
C MET A 299 17.82 -20.94 -3.95
N PRO A 300 18.16 -19.65 -3.73
CA PRO A 300 19.38 -19.27 -3.05
C PRO A 300 19.44 -19.97 -1.69
N ARG A 301 20.43 -20.84 -1.50
CA ARG A 301 20.62 -21.58 -0.24
C ARG A 301 20.61 -20.58 0.92
N LEU A 302 19.85 -20.92 1.96
CA LEU A 302 19.91 -20.25 3.26
C LEU A 302 21.39 -20.08 3.64
N VAL A 303 21.86 -18.83 3.67
CA VAL A 303 23.14 -18.51 4.29
C VAL A 303 22.94 -18.72 5.78
N ARG A 304 23.20 -19.95 6.25
CA ARG A 304 23.50 -20.18 7.67
C ARG A 304 24.72 -19.32 7.95
N LEU A 305 24.51 -18.23 8.69
CA LEU A 305 25.58 -17.49 9.34
C LEU A 305 26.27 -18.46 10.29
N ARG A 306 27.28 -19.19 9.80
CA ARG A 306 28.30 -19.77 10.66
C ARG A 306 29.06 -18.59 11.23
N SER A 307 29.06 -18.45 12.54
CA SER A 307 30.05 -17.69 13.29
C SER A 307 31.43 -18.08 12.74
N ARG A 308 32.08 -17.15 12.03
CA ARG A 308 33.44 -17.33 11.53
C ARG A 308 34.36 -16.49 12.40
N GLU A 309 35.16 -17.18 13.19
CA GLU A 309 36.46 -16.70 13.63
C GLU A 309 37.29 -16.32 12.39
N ILE A 310 37.97 -15.19 12.52
CA ILE A 310 38.81 -14.60 11.49
C ILE A 310 40.19 -15.24 11.60
N SER A 311 40.61 -15.95 10.57
CA SER A 311 42.02 -16.14 10.25
C SER A 311 42.25 -15.73 8.80
N VAL A 312 43.21 -14.83 8.64
CA VAL A 312 43.65 -14.20 7.40
C VAL A 312 44.86 -14.97 6.91
N GLU A 313 44.79 -15.59 5.74
CA GLU A 313 45.97 -15.89 4.93
C GLU A 313 45.66 -15.65 3.45
N HIS A 314 46.52 -14.85 2.84
CA HIS A 314 46.64 -14.56 1.42
C HIS A 314 47.34 -15.73 0.73
N ASP A 315 46.89 -16.13 -0.45
CA ASP A 315 47.76 -16.33 -1.62
C ASP A 315 46.90 -16.54 -2.89
N LEU A 316 47.23 -15.78 -3.92
CA LEU A 316 46.63 -15.82 -5.26
C LEU A 316 47.71 -16.29 -6.23
N GLU A 317 47.58 -17.52 -6.72
CA GLU A 317 48.24 -17.95 -7.96
C GLU A 317 47.21 -18.07 -9.08
N SER A 318 47.51 -17.43 -10.21
CA SER A 318 46.73 -17.46 -11.44
C SER A 318 47.33 -18.49 -12.38
N PRO A 319 46.54 -19.31 -13.12
CA PRO A 319 47.07 -20.06 -14.24
C PRO A 319 46.89 -19.30 -15.55
N ASP A 320 48.01 -19.21 -16.23
CA ASP A 320 48.25 -18.78 -17.60
C ASP A 320 47.51 -19.68 -18.60
N LEU A 321 46.77 -19.10 -19.55
CA LEU A 321 46.18 -19.83 -20.67
C LEU A 321 46.54 -19.14 -21.99
N SER A 322 47.39 -19.88 -22.71
CA SER A 322 48.00 -19.60 -23.99
C SER A 322 47.01 -19.52 -25.17
N SER A 323 47.15 -18.42 -25.92
CA SER A 323 47.19 -18.29 -27.39
C SER A 323 46.32 -19.18 -28.31
N SER A 324 45.48 -18.50 -29.11
CA SER A 324 45.36 -18.78 -30.56
C SER A 324 44.95 -17.50 -31.31
N PRO A 325 45.50 -17.22 -32.51
CA PRO A 325 45.31 -15.96 -33.20
C PRO A 325 44.11 -16.03 -34.17
N MET A 326 43.16 -15.11 -34.03
CA MET A 326 42.20 -14.82 -35.10
C MET A 326 42.40 -13.39 -35.61
N ASN A 327 42.66 -13.32 -36.90
CA ASN A 327 42.74 -12.13 -37.72
C ASN A 327 41.44 -11.31 -37.68
N GLY A 328 41.59 -9.99 -37.70
CA GLY A 328 40.68 -9.08 -38.41
C GLY A 328 39.39 -8.70 -37.69
N ALA A 329 39.47 -7.75 -36.74
CA ALA A 329 38.33 -6.93 -36.36
C ALA A 329 38.81 -5.48 -36.29
N GLY A 330 38.25 -4.61 -37.15
CA GLY A 330 38.49 -3.17 -37.04
C GLY A 330 38.15 -2.72 -35.63
N ALA A 331 39.04 -1.94 -35.01
CA ALA A 331 38.86 -1.42 -33.66
C ALA A 331 37.54 -0.62 -33.61
N VAL A 332 36.46 -1.26 -33.14
CA VAL A 332 35.23 -0.58 -32.79
C VAL A 332 35.60 0.29 -31.61
N ALA A 333 35.74 1.58 -31.84
CA ALA A 333 36.05 2.54 -30.79
C ALA A 333 35.10 2.28 -29.62
N SER A 334 35.66 1.95 -28.45
CA SER A 334 34.88 1.70 -27.25
C SER A 334 33.91 2.88 -27.07
N PRO A 335 32.60 2.61 -26.90
CA PRO A 335 31.61 3.67 -26.84
C PRO A 335 32.00 4.68 -25.75
N THR A 336 32.20 5.94 -26.13
CA THR A 336 32.61 7.00 -25.21
C THR A 336 31.57 7.10 -24.09
N ILE A 337 32.00 6.86 -22.85
CA ILE A 337 31.14 6.96 -21.67
C ILE A 337 30.87 8.45 -21.41
N ILE A 338 29.65 8.90 -21.64
CA ILE A 338 29.21 10.27 -21.35
C ILE A 338 28.91 10.41 -19.85
N ARG A 339 29.55 11.38 -19.19
CA ARG A 339 29.32 11.70 -17.77
C ARG A 339 28.32 12.84 -17.68
N ASP A 340 27.60 12.92 -16.56
CA ASP A 340 26.69 14.04 -16.30
C ASP A 340 27.37 15.42 -16.38
N LYS A 341 28.59 15.54 -15.85
CA LYS A 341 29.42 16.74 -15.93
C LYS A 341 29.88 17.13 -17.33
N ASP A 342 29.77 16.23 -18.30
CA ASP A 342 30.09 16.50 -19.71
C ASP A 342 28.85 17.06 -20.45
N VAL A 343 27.67 17.01 -19.83
CA VAL A 343 26.39 17.44 -20.44
C VAL A 343 25.83 18.71 -19.80
N PHE A 344 25.91 18.82 -18.47
CA PHE A 344 25.42 19.99 -17.76
C PHE A 344 26.29 20.32 -16.54
N THR A 345 26.22 21.58 -16.11
CA THR A 345 26.80 22.06 -14.84
C THR A 345 25.71 22.27 -13.80
N ILE A 346 26.05 22.14 -12.51
CA ILE A 346 25.14 22.44 -11.39
C ILE A 346 25.60 23.75 -10.76
N PRO A 347 24.85 24.87 -10.92
CA PRO A 347 25.20 26.13 -10.26
C PRO A 347 25.33 25.93 -8.74
N PRO A 348 26.30 26.58 -8.06
CA PRO A 348 26.47 26.45 -6.61
C PRO A 348 25.22 26.82 -5.80
N SER A 349 24.41 27.75 -6.31
CA SER A 349 23.13 28.17 -5.71
C SER A 349 22.00 27.15 -5.88
N THR A 350 22.20 26.11 -6.68
CA THR A 350 21.19 25.07 -6.91
C THR A 350 21.00 24.25 -5.65
N ALA A 351 19.77 24.23 -5.16
CA ALA A 351 19.31 23.29 -4.16
C ALA A 351 18.56 22.13 -4.83
N GLY A 352 18.58 20.95 -4.21
CA GLY A 352 17.68 19.87 -4.60
C GLY A 352 16.22 20.31 -4.52
N LEU A 353 15.38 19.77 -5.40
CA LEU A 353 13.96 20.13 -5.54
C LEU A 353 13.03 18.96 -5.18
N GLY A 354 13.58 17.76 -4.96
CA GLY A 354 12.79 16.59 -4.59
C GLY A 354 13.59 15.49 -3.91
N PHE A 355 12.94 14.79 -2.97
CA PHE A 355 13.49 13.60 -2.29
C PHE A 355 13.16 12.28 -3.02
N LYS A 356 12.17 12.33 -3.92
CA LYS A 356 11.86 11.44 -5.07
C LYS A 356 13.03 10.68 -5.70
N CYS A 357 13.84 11.50 -6.31
CA CYS A 357 14.84 11.25 -7.31
C CYS A 357 15.82 12.41 -7.11
N ALA A 358 17.07 12.27 -7.53
CA ALA A 358 17.93 13.45 -7.55
C ALA A 358 17.36 14.42 -8.59
N THR A 359 16.71 15.48 -8.12
CA THR A 359 15.98 16.46 -8.94
C THR A 359 16.54 17.83 -8.63
N LEU A 360 17.04 18.52 -9.65
CA LEU A 360 17.73 19.80 -9.51
C LEU A 360 17.61 20.63 -10.79
N ILE A 361 18.07 21.88 -10.75
CA ILE A 361 18.24 22.72 -11.94
C ILE A 361 19.73 22.74 -12.32
N GLY A 362 20.03 22.31 -13.54
CA GLY A 362 21.36 22.41 -14.15
C GLY A 362 21.39 23.43 -15.28
N ARG A 363 22.58 23.67 -15.83
CA ARG A 363 22.78 24.42 -17.07
C ARG A 363 23.46 23.54 -18.10
N LEU A 364 22.84 23.35 -19.27
CA LEU A 364 23.44 22.58 -20.35
C LEU A 364 24.76 23.23 -20.79
N ILE A 365 25.78 22.41 -21.02
CA ILE A 365 27.09 22.91 -21.46
C ILE A 365 27.04 23.40 -22.91
N SER A 366 26.17 22.81 -23.74
CA SER A 366 26.06 23.14 -25.15
C SER A 366 25.59 24.57 -25.44
N ASP A 367 24.66 25.09 -24.63
CA ASP A 367 24.00 26.38 -24.89
C ASP A 367 23.72 27.22 -23.64
N ASN A 368 24.20 26.79 -22.47
CA ASN A 368 24.00 27.44 -21.17
C ASN A 368 22.53 27.58 -20.75
N SER A 369 21.60 26.87 -21.39
CA SER A 369 20.18 26.90 -21.04
C SER A 369 19.92 26.16 -19.72
N SER A 370 18.98 26.68 -18.92
CA SER A 370 18.56 26.04 -17.67
C SER A 370 17.68 24.83 -17.96
N VAL A 371 17.97 23.70 -17.32
CA VAL A 371 17.20 22.46 -17.42
C VAL A 371 16.92 21.87 -16.04
N PHE A 372 15.73 21.33 -15.87
CA PHE A 372 15.47 20.36 -14.80
C PHE A 372 16.16 19.05 -15.13
N VAL A 373 17.01 18.60 -14.21
CA VAL A 373 17.69 17.31 -14.26
C VAL A 373 17.02 16.38 -13.27
N LYS A 374 16.62 15.19 -13.72
CA LYS A 374 16.04 14.16 -12.87
C LYS A 374 16.73 12.82 -13.09
N LEU A 375 17.25 12.25 -11.99
CA LEU A 375 18.00 11.00 -11.97
C LEU A 375 17.44 10.02 -10.92
N GLY A 376 17.39 8.74 -11.27
CA GLY A 376 17.02 7.66 -10.33
C GLY A 376 15.65 7.02 -10.58
N GLU A 377 15.07 7.23 -11.77
CA GLU A 377 13.88 6.51 -12.26
C GLU A 377 14.28 5.40 -13.23
N SER A 378 13.37 4.46 -13.48
CA SER A 378 13.57 3.44 -14.51
C SER A 378 13.56 4.06 -15.90
N TYR A 379 14.18 3.40 -16.88
CA TYR A 379 14.13 3.87 -18.28
C TYR A 379 12.69 3.88 -18.82
N GLN A 380 11.86 2.92 -18.40
CA GLN A 380 10.44 2.83 -18.76
C GLN A 380 9.64 4.03 -18.25
N ASP A 381 9.89 4.48 -17.01
CA ASP A 381 9.25 5.66 -16.45
C ASP A 381 9.73 6.95 -17.15
N CYS A 382 11.03 7.04 -17.47
CA CYS A 382 11.57 8.16 -18.24
C CYS A 382 10.90 8.26 -19.62
N ASN A 383 10.78 7.13 -20.33
CA ASN A 383 10.11 7.04 -21.62
C ASN A 383 8.62 7.37 -21.53
N PHE A 384 7.94 6.92 -20.48
CA PHE A 384 6.54 7.26 -20.23
C PHE A 384 6.37 8.77 -20.04
N ALA A 385 7.23 9.41 -19.24
CA ALA A 385 7.21 10.86 -19.01
C ALA A 385 7.51 11.65 -20.30
N SER A 386 8.49 11.21 -21.09
CA SER A 386 8.82 11.81 -22.41
C SER A 386 7.64 11.73 -23.37
N ALA A 387 7.04 10.54 -23.50
CA ALA A 387 5.86 10.31 -24.33
C ALA A 387 4.68 11.18 -23.89
N CYS A 388 4.45 11.32 -22.58
CA CYS A 388 3.44 12.24 -22.05
C CYS A 388 3.71 13.70 -22.45
N SER A 389 4.98 14.14 -22.44
CA SER A 389 5.32 15.51 -22.87
C SER A 389 5.04 15.73 -24.36
N ALA A 390 5.39 14.76 -25.21
CA ALA A 390 5.08 14.81 -26.64
C ALA A 390 3.58 14.87 -26.90
N LEU A 391 2.78 14.03 -26.25
CA LEU A 391 1.32 14.06 -26.40
C LEU A 391 0.71 15.39 -25.93
N ARG A 392 1.22 16.01 -24.86
CA ARG A 392 0.77 17.34 -24.43
C ARG A 392 1.03 18.40 -25.50
N ARG A 393 2.21 18.39 -26.13
CA ARG A 393 2.54 19.27 -27.26
C ARG A 393 1.56 19.07 -28.41
N ASP A 394 1.28 17.83 -28.78
CA ASP A 394 0.38 17.51 -29.89
C ASP A 394 -1.08 17.93 -29.58
N LEU A 395 -1.43 17.99 -28.30
CA LEU A 395 -2.69 18.56 -27.80
C LEU A 395 -2.64 20.08 -27.61
N GLY A 396 -1.55 20.78 -27.93
CA GLY A 396 -1.42 22.22 -27.63
C GLY A 396 -1.61 22.55 -26.15
N MET A 397 -1.32 21.61 -25.26
CA MET A 397 -1.28 21.83 -23.82
C MET A 397 0.08 22.42 -23.42
N THR A 398 0.11 23.02 -22.23
CA THR A 398 1.35 23.45 -21.59
C THR A 398 2.34 22.27 -21.48
N HIS A 399 3.53 22.45 -22.05
CA HIS A 399 4.58 21.42 -22.12
C HIS A 399 5.97 22.07 -22.08
N THR A 400 6.99 21.24 -21.90
CA THR A 400 8.40 21.64 -21.93
C THR A 400 9.19 20.72 -22.85
N THR A 401 10.36 21.16 -23.29
CA THR A 401 11.33 20.30 -23.98
C THR A 401 11.73 19.15 -23.07
N PHE A 402 11.93 17.97 -23.63
CA PHE A 402 12.21 16.75 -22.86
C PHE A 402 13.15 15.85 -23.64
N THR A 403 14.27 15.48 -23.03
CA THR A 403 15.20 14.49 -23.58
C THR A 403 15.61 13.49 -22.50
N ILE A 404 15.96 12.28 -22.92
CA ILE A 404 16.49 11.24 -22.03
C ILE A 404 17.92 10.95 -22.48
N GLN A 405 18.86 11.00 -21.55
CA GLN A 405 20.26 10.69 -21.78
C GLN A 405 20.72 9.59 -20.83
N TRP A 406 21.58 8.69 -21.29
CA TRP A 406 22.24 7.71 -20.43
C TRP A 406 23.57 8.29 -19.97
N LEU A 407 23.63 8.73 -18.71
CA LEU A 407 24.79 9.43 -18.16
C LEU A 407 25.39 8.67 -16.99
N LEU A 408 26.72 8.64 -16.90
CA LEU A 408 27.43 8.19 -15.71
C LEU A 408 27.33 9.30 -14.64
N PRO A 409 26.67 9.05 -13.48
CA PRO A 409 26.55 10.07 -12.44
C PRO A 409 27.90 10.32 -11.76
N THR A 410 28.43 11.53 -11.85
CA THR A 410 29.72 11.94 -11.25
C THR A 410 29.60 13.10 -10.26
N TYR A 411 28.48 13.81 -10.24
CA TYR A 411 28.19 14.79 -9.19
C TYR A 411 27.82 14.12 -7.85
N ASP A 412 28.06 14.84 -6.75
CA ASP A 412 27.51 14.50 -5.43
C ASP A 412 26.06 14.98 -5.31
N TYR A 413 25.15 14.20 -5.87
CA TYR A 413 23.72 14.51 -5.82
C TYR A 413 23.14 14.49 -4.39
N ALA A 414 23.79 13.80 -3.44
CA ALA A 414 23.36 13.78 -2.05
C ALA A 414 23.64 15.14 -1.39
N GLU A 415 24.82 15.70 -1.64
CA GLU A 415 25.18 17.05 -1.20
C GLU A 415 24.23 18.10 -1.81
N VAL A 416 23.99 18.08 -3.13
CA VAL A 416 23.06 19.03 -3.78
C VAL A 416 21.65 18.91 -3.20
N ALA A 417 21.19 17.68 -2.93
CA ALA A 417 19.90 17.45 -2.29
C ALA A 417 19.85 17.98 -0.85
N ALA A 418 20.94 17.83 -0.08
CA ALA A 418 21.06 18.34 1.27
C ALA A 418 20.98 19.87 1.35
N ARG A 419 21.41 20.59 0.31
CA ARG A 419 21.23 22.06 0.23
C ARG A 419 19.76 22.50 0.30
N GLY A 420 18.83 21.69 -0.24
CA GLY A 420 17.40 22.00 -0.23
C GLY A 420 16.69 21.61 1.07
N ASN A 421 17.17 20.58 1.76
CA ASN A 421 16.65 20.15 3.05
C ASN A 421 17.75 19.41 3.85
N PRO A 422 18.53 20.16 4.63
CA PRO A 422 19.66 19.61 5.38
C PRO A 422 19.23 18.48 6.32
N GLY A 423 19.98 17.38 6.34
CA GLY A 423 19.75 16.24 7.24
C GLY A 423 18.65 15.26 6.83
N VAL A 424 17.83 15.57 5.81
CA VAL A 424 16.74 14.66 5.37
C VAL A 424 16.91 14.23 3.91
N TRP A 425 17.28 15.13 3.00
CA TRP A 425 17.26 14.81 1.57
C TRP A 425 18.53 14.15 1.07
N GLY A 426 19.71 14.48 1.63
CA GLY A 426 20.99 13.89 1.21
C GLY A 426 21.00 12.36 1.30
N ASP A 427 20.87 11.80 2.51
CA ASP A 427 20.75 10.36 2.74
C ASP A 427 19.66 9.69 1.90
N GLY A 428 18.53 10.40 1.71
CA GLY A 428 17.39 9.91 0.96
C GLY A 428 17.72 9.73 -0.52
N VAL A 429 18.38 10.72 -1.12
CA VAL A 429 18.82 10.70 -2.51
C VAL A 429 19.96 9.70 -2.70
N GLU A 430 20.93 9.65 -1.79
CA GLU A 430 22.03 8.68 -1.83
C GLU A 430 21.51 7.23 -1.86
N LYS A 431 20.64 6.87 -0.91
CA LYS A 431 20.05 5.52 -0.83
C LYS A 431 19.25 5.16 -2.09
N ARG A 432 18.61 6.14 -2.72
CA ARG A 432 17.82 5.94 -3.95
C ARG A 432 18.68 5.82 -5.19
N LEU A 433 19.69 6.67 -5.34
CA LEU A 433 20.65 6.52 -6.44
C LEU A 433 21.44 5.23 -6.32
N GLY A 434 21.83 4.82 -5.11
CA GLY A 434 22.42 3.51 -4.87
C GLY A 434 21.49 2.35 -5.28
N ARG A 435 20.18 2.51 -5.12
CA ARG A 435 19.20 1.55 -5.65
C ARG A 435 19.08 1.61 -7.17
N ALA A 436 18.94 2.81 -7.75
CA ALA A 436 18.85 2.99 -9.19
C ALA A 436 20.09 2.43 -9.91
N LYS A 437 21.30 2.62 -9.35
CA LYS A 437 22.53 2.03 -9.87
C LYS A 437 22.51 0.51 -9.89
N ARG A 438 21.85 -0.14 -8.93
CA ARG A 438 21.69 -1.60 -8.93
C ARG A 438 20.59 -2.08 -9.88
N ASP A 439 19.48 -1.34 -9.93
CA ASP A 439 18.26 -1.82 -10.56
C ASP A 439 18.13 -1.39 -12.03
N TYR A 440 18.72 -0.24 -12.40
CA TYR A 440 18.48 0.45 -13.67
C TYR A 440 19.74 0.86 -14.43
N ALA A 441 20.94 0.70 -13.85
CA ALA A 441 22.15 1.04 -14.58
C ALA A 441 22.39 0.07 -15.74
N ASP A 442 22.94 0.60 -16.83
CA ASP A 442 23.46 -0.25 -17.89
C ASP A 442 24.80 -0.88 -17.50
N ASN A 443 25.40 -1.66 -18.41
CA ASN A 443 26.68 -2.34 -18.19
C ASN A 443 27.86 -1.38 -17.90
N ASN A 444 27.69 -0.09 -18.19
CA ASN A 444 28.70 0.95 -17.95
C ASN A 444 28.40 1.79 -16.69
N GLY A 445 27.42 1.39 -15.89
CA GLY A 445 27.01 2.13 -14.69
C GLY A 445 26.25 3.42 -14.99
N ARG A 446 25.83 3.66 -16.24
CA ARG A 446 25.07 4.84 -16.63
C ARG A 446 23.62 4.67 -16.23
N LEU A 447 23.00 5.77 -15.82
CA LEU A 447 21.59 5.83 -15.48
C LEU A 447 20.81 6.64 -16.53
N PRO A 448 19.53 6.34 -16.75
CA PRO A 448 18.67 7.22 -17.55
C PRO A 448 18.45 8.53 -16.77
N VAL A 449 18.67 9.65 -17.45
CA VAL A 449 18.56 11.01 -16.93
C VAL A 449 17.56 11.77 -17.77
N GLN A 450 16.54 12.35 -17.14
CA GLN A 450 15.62 13.25 -17.82
C GLN A 450 16.20 14.66 -17.77
N LEU A 451 16.35 15.28 -18.94
CA LEU A 451 16.71 16.69 -19.09
C LEU A 451 15.47 17.41 -19.65
N VAL A 452 14.85 18.23 -18.82
CA VAL A 452 13.55 18.85 -19.08
C VAL A 452 13.70 20.36 -19.06
N GLY A 453 13.13 21.07 -20.04
CA GLY A 453 13.14 22.54 -20.04
C GLY A 453 12.51 23.10 -18.76
N VAL A 454 13.08 24.20 -18.24
CA VAL A 454 12.55 24.85 -17.02
C VAL A 454 11.19 25.49 -17.30
N PHE A 455 10.20 25.15 -16.48
CA PHE A 455 8.92 25.84 -16.40
C PHE A 455 8.94 26.76 -15.18
N GLU A 456 8.92 28.06 -15.41
CA GLU A 456 8.96 29.05 -14.33
C GLU A 456 7.60 29.17 -13.66
N GLY A 457 7.45 28.55 -12.50
CA GLY A 457 6.19 28.53 -11.77
C GLY A 457 6.30 27.95 -10.38
N LYS A 458 5.17 27.88 -9.69
CA LYS A 458 5.03 27.26 -8.37
C LYS A 458 4.19 26.00 -8.48
N ARG A 459 4.27 25.12 -7.49
CA ARG A 459 3.37 23.95 -7.43
C ARG A 459 1.93 24.43 -7.32
N VAL A 460 0.99 23.71 -7.96
CA VAL A 460 -0.44 24.01 -7.85
C VAL A 460 -0.92 23.93 -6.39
N SER A 461 -0.29 23.09 -5.56
CA SER A 461 -0.54 23.02 -4.12
C SER A 461 -0.27 24.34 -3.38
N ASP A 462 0.68 25.12 -3.90
CA ASP A 462 1.20 26.34 -3.27
C ASP A 462 0.61 27.59 -3.94
N ALA A 463 -0.18 27.42 -5.01
CA ALA A 463 -0.83 28.51 -5.72
C ALA A 463 -2.12 28.94 -5.04
N THR A 464 -2.45 30.23 -5.11
CA THR A 464 -3.80 30.70 -4.81
C THR A 464 -4.74 30.31 -5.95
N THR A 465 -6.04 30.25 -5.67
CA THR A 465 -7.01 29.78 -6.66
C THR A 465 -7.11 30.74 -7.85
N GLU A 466 -6.93 32.04 -7.64
CA GLU A 466 -6.91 33.09 -8.67
C GLU A 466 -5.81 32.84 -9.71
N ASN A 467 -4.65 32.37 -9.26
CA ASN A 467 -3.48 32.11 -10.09
C ASN A 467 -3.62 30.87 -11.00
N VAL A 468 -4.66 30.06 -10.83
CA VAL A 468 -4.82 28.82 -11.60
C VAL A 468 -5.92 28.98 -12.65
N ASN A 469 -5.58 28.77 -13.91
CA ASN A 469 -6.57 28.70 -14.98
C ASN A 469 -7.37 27.38 -14.86
N GLY A 470 -8.68 27.49 -14.67
CA GLY A 470 -9.55 26.31 -14.48
C GLY A 470 -9.60 25.38 -15.70
N TRP A 471 -9.41 25.91 -16.91
CA TRP A 471 -9.39 25.12 -18.15
C TRP A 471 -8.11 24.30 -18.25
N GLU A 472 -6.95 24.93 -18.03
CA GLU A 472 -5.64 24.26 -18.02
C GLU A 472 -5.60 23.16 -16.95
N LEU A 473 -6.10 23.45 -15.74
CA LEU A 473 -6.21 22.46 -14.67
C LEU A 473 -7.09 21.28 -15.10
N LEU A 474 -8.26 21.55 -15.68
CA LEU A 474 -9.16 20.49 -16.15
C LEU A 474 -8.50 19.62 -17.23
N GLN A 475 -7.80 20.23 -18.19
CA GLN A 475 -7.08 19.50 -19.24
C GLN A 475 -6.02 18.57 -18.64
N VAL A 476 -5.21 19.05 -17.70
CA VAL A 476 -4.19 18.23 -17.02
C VAL A 476 -4.83 17.08 -16.24
N LEU A 477 -5.93 17.31 -15.53
CA LEU A 477 -6.64 16.27 -14.76
C LEU A 477 -7.19 15.16 -15.68
N ILE A 478 -7.82 15.54 -16.78
CA ILE A 478 -8.34 14.60 -17.78
C ILE A 478 -7.19 13.87 -18.48
N PHE A 479 -6.14 14.59 -18.89
CA PHE A 479 -4.97 14.03 -19.57
C PHE A 479 -4.28 12.97 -18.72
N ARG A 480 -3.96 13.27 -17.45
CA ARG A 480 -3.33 12.30 -16.53
C ARG A 480 -4.18 11.05 -16.31
N LYS A 481 -5.51 11.21 -16.28
CA LYS A 481 -6.42 10.05 -16.23
C LYS A 481 -6.36 9.25 -17.53
N PHE A 482 -6.37 9.93 -18.68
CA PHE A 482 -6.37 9.32 -20.01
C PHE A 482 -5.11 8.47 -20.26
N VAL A 483 -3.92 8.98 -19.92
CA VAL A 483 -2.64 8.27 -20.10
C VAL A 483 -2.35 7.25 -18.98
N GLY A 484 -3.18 7.23 -17.93
CA GLY A 484 -3.01 6.32 -16.80
C GLY A 484 -1.80 6.65 -15.93
N SER A 485 -1.65 7.91 -15.53
CA SER A 485 -0.62 8.35 -14.59
C SER A 485 -0.90 7.80 -13.17
N ALA A 486 0.16 7.39 -12.47
CA ALA A 486 0.05 6.73 -11.17
C ALA A 486 -0.46 7.64 -10.04
N ASP A 487 -0.21 8.95 -10.12
CA ASP A 487 -0.45 9.87 -9.01
C ASP A 487 -0.88 11.26 -9.51
N THR A 488 -2.19 11.54 -9.52
CA THR A 488 -2.75 12.82 -9.95
C THR A 488 -3.04 13.70 -8.74
N ASN A 489 -2.08 14.55 -8.36
CA ASN A 489 -2.24 15.46 -7.22
C ASN A 489 -1.63 16.84 -7.53
N ALA A 490 -1.91 17.83 -6.68
CA ALA A 490 -1.49 19.22 -6.88
C ALA A 490 0.04 19.46 -6.69
N PHE A 491 0.79 18.50 -6.15
CA PHE A 491 2.26 18.57 -6.07
C PHE A 491 2.92 18.13 -7.38
N ASN A 492 2.23 17.31 -8.17
CA ASN A 492 2.69 16.83 -9.48
C ASN A 492 2.19 17.75 -10.62
N MET A 493 1.93 19.02 -10.30
CA MET A 493 1.50 20.04 -11.25
C MET A 493 2.14 21.37 -10.89
N MET A 494 2.56 22.13 -11.90
CA MET A 494 3.11 23.47 -11.75
C MET A 494 2.20 24.47 -12.46
N VAL A 495 2.18 25.70 -11.95
CA VAL A 495 1.45 26.82 -12.53
C VAL A 495 2.35 28.04 -12.60
N ASP A 496 2.39 28.68 -13.77
CA ASP A 496 3.16 29.90 -13.99
C ASP A 496 2.35 31.16 -13.68
N SER A 497 2.93 32.33 -13.94
CA SER A 497 2.30 33.64 -13.73
C SER A 497 1.11 33.91 -14.65
N GLU A 498 1.00 33.20 -15.78
CA GLU A 498 -0.14 33.32 -16.71
C GLU A 498 -1.27 32.36 -16.34
N GLY A 499 -1.07 31.54 -15.31
CA GLY A 499 -2.01 30.53 -14.86
C GLY A 499 -2.04 29.26 -15.72
N ARG A 500 -1.06 29.09 -16.62
CA ARG A 500 -0.88 27.87 -17.42
C ARG A 500 -0.44 26.74 -16.51
N VAL A 501 -1.00 25.54 -16.70
CA VAL A 501 -0.76 24.41 -15.79
C VAL A 501 0.06 23.33 -16.50
N LEU A 502 1.28 23.11 -16.03
CA LEU A 502 2.14 22.02 -16.49
C LEU A 502 1.95 20.78 -15.61
N SER A 503 1.78 19.63 -16.24
CA SER A 503 1.82 18.34 -15.55
C SER A 503 3.27 17.86 -15.40
N VAL A 504 3.71 17.59 -14.15
CA VAL A 504 5.08 17.17 -13.83
C VAL A 504 5.09 15.80 -13.13
N ASP A 505 6.26 15.20 -12.97
CA ASP A 505 6.45 13.89 -12.32
C ASP A 505 5.48 12.80 -12.81
N GLU A 506 5.42 12.62 -14.13
CA GLU A 506 4.60 11.59 -14.75
C GLU A 506 5.22 10.21 -14.53
N THR A 507 4.45 9.30 -13.94
CA THR A 507 4.87 7.92 -13.69
C THR A 507 3.75 6.97 -14.11
N ARG A 508 4.11 5.82 -14.66
CA ARG A 508 3.14 4.85 -15.21
C ARG A 508 2.36 4.17 -14.08
N ALA A 509 1.03 4.18 -14.13
CA ALA A 509 0.23 3.42 -13.18
C ALA A 509 0.39 1.90 -13.37
N SER A 510 0.43 1.12 -12.30
CA SER A 510 0.38 -0.35 -12.38
C SER A 510 -0.99 -0.85 -12.87
N ALA A 511 -1.07 -2.11 -13.30
CA ALA A 511 -2.34 -2.73 -13.70
C ALA A 511 -3.39 -2.69 -12.56
N GLN A 512 -2.97 -2.99 -11.33
CA GLN A 512 -3.85 -2.92 -10.15
C GLN A 512 -4.34 -1.49 -9.88
N GLN A 513 -3.46 -0.51 -10.07
CA GLN A 513 -3.81 0.90 -10.02
C GLN A 513 -4.86 1.21 -11.09
N LEU A 514 -4.65 0.87 -12.35
CA LEU A 514 -5.62 1.11 -13.44
C LEU A 514 -7.00 0.47 -13.18
N VAL A 515 -7.07 -0.77 -12.68
CA VAL A 515 -8.35 -1.40 -12.31
C VAL A 515 -9.06 -0.61 -11.21
N LYS A 516 -8.31 -0.17 -10.20
CA LYS A 516 -8.82 0.73 -9.16
C LYS A 516 -9.24 2.08 -9.75
N TYR A 517 -8.60 2.54 -10.83
CA TYR A 517 -8.81 3.84 -11.48
C TYR A 517 -10.00 3.83 -12.43
N ALA A 518 -10.30 2.71 -13.08
CA ALA A 518 -11.49 2.57 -13.89
C ALA A 518 -12.76 2.82 -13.06
N ASN A 519 -12.73 2.48 -11.77
CA ASN A 519 -13.87 2.59 -10.85
C ASN A 519 -13.87 3.87 -9.97
N LYS A 520 -12.77 4.64 -9.96
CA LYS A 520 -12.63 5.86 -9.16
C LYS A 520 -12.43 7.04 -10.11
N GLY A 521 -12.85 8.25 -9.73
CA GLY A 521 -12.74 9.42 -10.61
C GLY A 521 -11.29 9.85 -10.86
N LEU A 522 -10.90 11.05 -10.43
CA LEU A 522 -9.49 11.45 -10.42
C LEU A 522 -8.73 10.72 -9.29
N ILE A 523 -7.49 10.33 -9.58
CA ILE A 523 -6.66 9.53 -8.68
C ILE A 523 -5.76 10.46 -7.88
N THR A 524 -6.27 10.92 -6.75
CA THR A 524 -5.51 11.81 -5.90
C THR A 524 -4.98 11.01 -4.72
N SER A 525 -3.67 10.68 -4.69
CA SER A 525 -3.06 10.12 -3.47
C SER A 525 -3.12 11.12 -2.31
N GLN A 526 -3.17 12.41 -2.65
CA GLN A 526 -3.38 13.56 -1.78
C GLN A 526 -4.49 14.42 -2.36
N ASN A 527 -5.38 14.94 -1.52
CA ASN A 527 -6.51 15.74 -1.98
C ASN A 527 -6.04 17.03 -2.68
N ILE A 528 -6.57 17.30 -3.87
CA ILE A 528 -6.52 18.63 -4.48
C ILE A 528 -7.50 19.52 -3.71
N ARG A 529 -7.12 20.78 -3.46
CA ARG A 529 -8.00 21.73 -2.75
C ARG A 529 -9.35 21.86 -3.48
N GLN A 530 -10.43 21.96 -2.70
CA GLN A 530 -11.80 21.95 -3.26
C GLN A 530 -12.10 23.19 -4.10
N ASP A 531 -11.51 24.33 -3.76
CA ASP A 531 -11.63 25.58 -4.53
C ASP A 531 -11.00 25.49 -5.93
N LEU A 532 -9.85 24.82 -6.06
CA LEU A 532 -9.23 24.53 -7.35
C LEU A 532 -10.07 23.55 -8.19
N LEU A 533 -10.60 22.49 -7.56
CA LEU A 533 -11.51 21.57 -8.24
C LEU A 533 -12.82 22.26 -8.65
N ALA A 534 -13.30 23.23 -7.87
CA ALA A 534 -14.46 24.04 -8.22
C ALA A 534 -14.20 24.89 -9.46
N LYS A 535 -13.01 25.47 -9.63
CA LYS A 535 -12.63 26.15 -10.89
C LYS A 535 -12.68 25.22 -12.11
N ALA A 536 -12.13 24.01 -11.99
CA ALA A 536 -12.19 23.02 -13.07
C ALA A 536 -13.64 22.59 -13.37
N ALA A 537 -14.45 22.39 -12.33
CA ALA A 537 -15.87 22.07 -12.44
C ALA A 537 -16.67 23.19 -13.13
N GLU A 538 -16.40 24.44 -12.76
CA GLU A 538 -17.06 25.62 -13.34
C GLU A 538 -16.79 25.72 -14.84
N VAL A 539 -15.54 25.51 -15.27
CA VAL A 539 -15.20 25.52 -16.70
C VAL A 539 -15.92 24.40 -17.45
N MET A 540 -15.97 23.20 -16.85
CA MET A 540 -16.69 22.07 -17.42
C MET A 540 -18.21 22.33 -17.51
N TRP A 541 -18.78 23.01 -16.52
CA TRP A 541 -20.20 23.42 -16.53
C TRP A 541 -20.49 24.45 -17.61
N LYS A 542 -19.62 25.47 -17.74
CA LYS A 542 -19.83 26.61 -18.63
C LYS A 542 -19.48 26.31 -20.09
N ASN A 543 -18.56 25.38 -20.34
CA ASN A 543 -18.03 25.09 -21.68
C ASN A 543 -18.02 23.59 -22.03
N PRO A 544 -19.13 22.85 -21.87
CA PRO A 544 -19.18 21.40 -22.10
C PRO A 544 -18.77 21.00 -23.53
N ARG A 545 -19.17 21.77 -24.54
CA ARG A 545 -18.75 21.53 -25.93
C ARG A 545 -17.23 21.57 -26.08
N LYS A 546 -16.56 22.58 -25.50
CA LYS A 546 -15.09 22.70 -25.50
C LYS A 546 -14.42 21.51 -24.81
N VAL A 547 -15.03 20.98 -23.74
CA VAL A 547 -14.57 19.76 -23.06
C VAL A 547 -14.73 18.54 -23.97
N GLY A 548 -15.87 18.41 -24.66
CA GLY A 548 -16.12 17.34 -25.64
C GLY A 548 -15.08 17.33 -26.76
N GLU A 549 -14.81 18.49 -27.36
CA GLU A 549 -13.79 18.67 -28.40
C GLU A 549 -12.39 18.25 -27.91
N PHE A 550 -12.04 18.58 -26.66
CA PHE A 550 -10.77 18.13 -26.07
C PHE A 550 -10.71 16.61 -25.86
N LEU A 551 -11.80 15.99 -25.41
CA LEU A 551 -11.87 14.53 -25.22
C LEU A 551 -11.82 13.77 -26.54
N GLU A 552 -12.40 14.31 -27.61
CA GLU A 552 -12.29 13.75 -28.95
C GLU A 552 -10.85 13.79 -29.46
N ARG A 553 -10.19 14.94 -29.29
CA ARG A 553 -8.78 15.07 -29.62
C ARG A 553 -7.92 14.07 -28.85
N LEU A 554 -8.19 13.84 -27.57
CA LEU A 554 -7.51 12.81 -26.77
C LEU A 554 -7.70 11.41 -27.36
N ARG A 555 -8.94 11.02 -27.70
CA ARG A 555 -9.24 9.71 -28.28
C ARG A 555 -8.61 9.48 -29.65
N ASN A 556 -8.42 10.56 -30.40
CA ASN A 556 -7.81 10.52 -31.72
C ASN A 556 -6.27 10.58 -31.68
N LEU A 557 -5.65 10.66 -30.49
CA LEU A 557 -4.20 10.57 -30.38
C LEU A 557 -3.68 9.19 -30.78
N THR A 558 -2.61 9.18 -31.56
CA THR A 558 -1.80 7.97 -31.74
C THR A 558 -0.95 7.78 -30.48
N MET A 559 -1.35 6.82 -29.65
CA MET A 559 -0.70 6.58 -28.35
C MET A 559 0.58 5.74 -28.52
N PRO A 560 1.76 6.25 -28.08
CA PRO A 560 2.98 5.47 -28.06
C PRO A 560 2.82 4.17 -27.28
N GLU A 561 3.50 3.11 -27.72
CA GLU A 561 3.50 1.79 -27.07
C GLU A 561 3.85 1.90 -25.58
N THR A 562 4.79 2.77 -25.22
CA THR A 562 5.19 3.02 -23.83
C THR A 562 4.03 3.45 -22.92
N ILE A 563 2.94 3.98 -23.48
CA ILE A 563 1.72 4.35 -22.75
C ILE A 563 0.61 3.30 -22.93
N SER A 564 0.40 2.78 -24.15
CA SER A 564 -0.74 1.93 -24.52
C SER A 564 -0.51 0.42 -24.40
N ASP A 565 0.74 -0.01 -24.18
CA ASP A 565 1.20 -1.39 -24.17
C ASP A 565 0.23 -2.36 -23.46
N GLY A 566 -0.02 -3.49 -24.13
CA GLY A 566 -0.89 -4.57 -23.69
C GLY A 566 -2.36 -4.20 -23.56
N GLY A 567 -2.81 -3.11 -24.22
CA GLY A 567 -4.19 -2.64 -24.08
C GLY A 567 -4.54 -2.19 -22.67
N ARG A 568 -3.53 -1.84 -21.85
CA ARG A 568 -3.68 -1.55 -20.42
C ARG A 568 -4.74 -0.47 -20.11
N LEU A 569 -4.96 0.46 -21.04
CA LEU A 569 -5.89 1.59 -20.86
C LEU A 569 -7.32 1.29 -21.35
N SER A 570 -7.58 0.12 -21.94
CA SER A 570 -8.90 -0.27 -22.47
C SER A 570 -10.04 -0.02 -21.46
N ASN A 571 -9.87 -0.48 -20.22
CA ASN A 571 -10.84 -0.28 -19.15
C ASN A 571 -11.02 1.18 -18.71
N VAL A 572 -9.97 2.00 -18.87
CA VAL A 572 -10.04 3.43 -18.55
C VAL A 572 -10.81 4.16 -19.67
N HIS A 573 -10.50 3.84 -20.92
CA HIS A 573 -11.09 4.49 -22.10
C HIS A 573 -12.53 4.03 -22.38
N ALA A 574 -12.92 2.83 -21.94
CA ALA A 574 -14.29 2.33 -22.04
C ALA A 574 -15.29 2.97 -21.06
N ARG A 575 -14.90 4.02 -20.33
CA ARG A 575 -15.70 4.62 -19.25
C ARG A 575 -15.63 6.13 -19.27
N ALA A 576 -16.60 6.77 -18.61
CA ALA A 576 -16.60 8.21 -18.40
C ALA A 576 -15.26 8.72 -17.81
N PRO A 577 -14.70 9.82 -18.35
CA PRO A 577 -15.34 10.72 -19.33
C PRO A 577 -15.08 10.35 -20.81
N PHE A 578 -14.49 9.20 -21.13
CA PHE A 578 -13.99 8.90 -22.47
C PHE A 578 -14.97 8.08 -23.34
N ASP A 579 -16.01 7.51 -22.74
CA ASP A 579 -17.03 6.74 -23.45
C ASP A 579 -17.85 7.59 -24.44
N ASP A 580 -18.44 6.94 -25.45
CA ASP A 580 -19.25 7.61 -26.48
C ASP A 580 -20.46 8.33 -25.88
N LYS A 581 -21.02 7.77 -24.79
CA LYS A 581 -22.14 8.38 -24.07
C LYS A 581 -21.75 9.77 -23.52
N THR A 582 -20.57 9.90 -22.93
CA THR A 582 -20.04 11.16 -22.42
C THR A 582 -19.82 12.16 -23.54
N LEU A 583 -19.22 11.73 -24.67
CA LEU A 583 -19.02 12.63 -25.80
C LEU A 583 -20.34 13.14 -26.38
N ASN A 584 -21.32 12.26 -26.57
CA ASN A 584 -22.64 12.64 -27.06
C ASN A 584 -23.34 13.62 -26.11
N LEU A 585 -23.20 13.43 -24.80
CA LEU A 585 -23.68 14.37 -23.79
C LEU A 585 -23.03 15.75 -23.93
N LEU A 586 -21.70 15.80 -24.14
CA LEU A 586 -20.96 17.06 -24.26
C LEU A 586 -21.18 17.76 -25.61
N ARG A 587 -21.57 17.02 -26.65
CA ARG A 587 -21.93 17.54 -27.99
C ARG A 587 -23.36 18.06 -28.07
N GLY A 588 -24.29 17.41 -27.37
CA GLY A 588 -25.72 17.63 -27.54
C GLY A 588 -26.21 19.02 -27.14
N GLU A 589 -27.30 19.47 -27.75
CA GLU A 589 -28.03 20.68 -27.37
C GLU A 589 -28.83 20.49 -26.05
N ASN A 590 -29.20 19.24 -25.73
CA ASN A 590 -29.87 18.87 -24.48
C ASN A 590 -28.87 18.46 -23.39
N GLN A 591 -28.07 19.42 -22.95
CA GLN A 591 -27.22 19.28 -21.76
C GLN A 591 -28.09 19.37 -20.51
N ASP A 592 -28.77 18.28 -20.17
CA ASP A 592 -29.52 18.25 -18.93
C ASP A 592 -28.55 18.32 -17.73
N ALA A 593 -28.92 19.14 -16.75
CA ALA A 593 -28.11 19.42 -15.56
C ALA A 593 -27.77 18.16 -14.75
N LEU A 594 -28.62 17.13 -14.81
CA LEU A 594 -28.45 15.89 -14.06
C LEU A 594 -27.33 15.04 -14.67
N SER A 595 -27.26 14.96 -15.99
CA SER A 595 -26.24 14.27 -16.76
C SER A 595 -24.86 14.93 -16.60
N MET A 596 -24.79 16.26 -16.66
CA MET A 596 -23.54 16.99 -16.35
C MET A 596 -23.08 16.78 -14.91
N SER A 597 -24.02 16.78 -13.95
CA SER A 597 -23.71 16.47 -12.54
C SER A 597 -23.22 15.04 -12.35
N ALA A 598 -23.73 14.07 -13.10
CA ALA A 598 -23.25 12.68 -13.07
C ALA A 598 -21.82 12.58 -13.60
N LEU A 599 -21.52 13.28 -14.69
CA LEU A 599 -20.18 13.32 -15.29
C LEU A 599 -19.16 13.98 -14.36
N MET A 600 -19.51 15.11 -13.72
CA MET A 600 -18.64 15.75 -12.71
C MET A 600 -18.36 14.83 -11.53
N ARG A 601 -19.38 14.12 -11.03
CA ARG A 601 -19.19 13.10 -9.98
C ARG A 601 -18.28 11.97 -10.43
N ALA A 602 -18.38 11.52 -11.68
CA ALA A 602 -17.49 10.52 -12.25
C ALA A 602 -16.02 11.00 -12.27
N LEU A 603 -15.79 12.30 -12.40
CA LEU A 603 -14.45 12.91 -12.28
C LEU A 603 -14.08 13.33 -10.85
N ARG A 604 -15.00 13.25 -9.88
CA ARG A 604 -14.85 13.83 -8.53
C ARG A 604 -14.63 15.35 -8.53
N LEU A 605 -15.24 16.02 -9.50
CA LEU A 605 -15.37 17.47 -9.48
C LEU A 605 -16.60 17.83 -8.62
N PRO A 606 -16.55 18.92 -7.83
CA PRO A 606 -17.72 19.39 -7.08
C PRO A 606 -18.84 19.75 -8.07
N VAL A 607 -20.06 19.32 -7.74
CA VAL A 607 -21.24 19.68 -8.53
C VAL A 607 -21.68 21.08 -8.09
N PRO A 608 -21.83 22.05 -9.01
CA PRO A 608 -22.38 23.35 -8.67
C PRO A 608 -23.76 23.15 -8.02
N VAL A 609 -23.92 23.58 -6.77
CA VAL A 609 -25.24 23.62 -6.15
C VAL A 609 -26.03 24.64 -6.95
N ALA A 610 -27.05 24.19 -7.69
CA ALA A 610 -27.98 25.10 -8.34
C ALA A 610 -28.43 26.08 -7.27
N LYS A 611 -28.04 27.36 -7.38
CA LYS A 611 -28.51 28.40 -6.47
C LYS A 611 -30.02 28.25 -6.50
N SER A 612 -30.62 27.77 -5.40
CA SER A 612 -32.07 27.69 -5.33
C SER A 612 -32.53 29.10 -5.66
N ARG A 613 -33.29 29.25 -6.75
CA ARG A 613 -33.97 30.52 -7.01
C ARG A 613 -34.75 30.74 -5.72
N LYS A 614 -34.28 31.64 -4.86
CA LYS A 614 -35.07 32.17 -3.76
C LYS A 614 -36.31 32.66 -4.48
N ARG A 615 -37.40 31.87 -4.41
CA ARG A 615 -38.71 32.34 -4.81
C ARG A 615 -38.90 33.56 -3.93
N GLY A 616 -38.82 34.74 -4.53
CA GLY A 616 -39.28 35.94 -3.85
C GLY A 616 -40.69 35.61 -3.40
N ARG A 617 -40.90 35.54 -2.09
CA ARG A 617 -42.20 35.87 -1.56
C ARG A 617 -42.32 37.35 -1.88
N GLU A 618 -43.08 37.65 -2.93
CA GLU A 618 -43.72 38.96 -3.02
C GLU A 618 -44.64 39.05 -1.81
N ASP A 619 -44.32 39.99 -0.93
CA ASP A 619 -45.24 40.49 0.09
C ASP A 619 -46.21 41.48 -0.54
#